data_AF-A0A8K0VYD6-F1
#
_entry.id   AF-A0A8K0VYD6-F1
#
_cell.length_a   1.000
_cell.length_b   1.000
_cell.length_c   1.000
_cell.angle_alpha   90.00
_cell.angle_beta   90.00
_cell.angle_gamma   90.00
#
_symmetry.space_group_name_H-M   'P 1'
#
loop_
_entity.id
_entity.type
_entity.pdbx_description
1 polymer ?
#
loop_
_entity_poly.entity_id
_entity_poly.type
_entity_poly.pdbx_seq_one_letter_code
_entity_poly.pdbx_strand_id
1 'polypeptide(L)'
;MSSPLLDVWEAASGSPYYPAVGKNTQFTVGFVLLFLSLILGAVFGLSTRLFSTRLNSRSRQTDRSFTNLPLLGVPASIAFGFGAVYMICAVGVYV
;
A
#
# COMPACT_ATOMS: atom_id res chain seq x y z
N MET A 1 10.17 37.68 -28.55
CA MET A 1 9.14 37.14 -27.63
C MET A 1 9.81 35.99 -26.91
N SER A 2 10.03 36.09 -25.59
CA SER A 2 10.49 34.95 -24.79
C SER A 2 9.49 33.82 -24.97
N SER A 3 9.99 32.61 -25.21
CA SER A 3 9.13 31.45 -25.35
C SER A 3 8.35 31.27 -24.04
N PRO A 4 7.04 31.00 -24.07
CA PRO A 4 6.19 30.95 -22.88
C PRO A 4 6.67 29.95 -21.83
N LEU A 5 7.37 28.88 -22.23
CA LEU A 5 7.99 27.90 -21.32
C LEU A 5 9.13 28.47 -20.47
N LEU A 6 9.87 29.46 -21.00
CA LEU A 6 10.98 30.09 -20.31
C LEU A 6 10.47 31.00 -19.19
N ASP A 7 9.39 31.75 -19.43
CA ASP A 7 8.74 32.59 -18.41
C ASP A 7 8.19 31.73 -17.24
N VAL A 8 7.61 30.55 -17.52
CA VAL A 8 7.18 29.63 -16.44
C VAL A 8 8.34 29.00 -15.70
N TRP A 9 9.48 28.76 -16.38
CA TRP A 9 10.69 28.25 -15.73
C TRP A 9 11.31 29.29 -14.79
N GLU A 10 11.41 30.55 -15.24
CA GLU A 10 11.86 31.66 -14.38
C GLU A 10 10.91 31.86 -13.20
N ALA A 11 9.60 31.75 -13.39
CA ALA A 11 8.61 31.82 -12.32
C ALA A 11 8.69 30.62 -11.34
N ALA A 12 8.94 29.41 -11.85
CA ALA A 12 9.06 28.19 -11.03
C ALA A 12 10.32 28.16 -10.16
N SER A 13 11.35 28.94 -10.50
CA SER A 13 12.58 29.06 -9.70
C SER A 13 12.31 29.54 -8.26
N GLY A 14 11.21 30.28 -8.02
CA GLY A 14 10.77 30.72 -6.69
C GLY A 14 10.02 29.66 -5.88
N SER A 15 9.70 28.50 -6.46
CA SER A 15 8.88 27.45 -5.82
C SER A 15 9.54 26.07 -5.92
N PRO A 16 10.54 25.77 -5.06
CA PRO A 16 11.22 24.47 -5.07
C PRO A 16 10.25 23.31 -4.83
N TYR A 17 10.46 22.20 -5.54
CA TYR A 17 9.67 20.99 -5.36
C TYR A 17 10.00 20.30 -4.02
N TYR A 18 8.99 20.12 -3.18
CA TYR A 18 9.09 19.32 -1.96
C TYR A 18 8.35 17.98 -2.15
N PRO A 19 9.06 16.84 -2.09
CA PRO A 19 8.40 15.54 -2.20
C PRO A 19 7.55 15.28 -0.94
N ALA A 20 6.38 14.67 -1.12
CA ALA A 20 5.52 14.27 -0.01
C ALA A 20 6.19 13.24 0.93
N VAL A 21 7.10 12.42 0.40
CA VAL A 21 7.87 11.43 1.17
C VAL A 21 9.36 11.62 0.91
N GLY A 22 10.10 11.99 1.95
CA GLY A 22 11.54 12.21 1.90
C GLY A 22 12.31 10.92 1.63
N LYS A 23 13.44 11.03 0.91
CA LYS A 23 14.27 9.89 0.50
C LYS A 23 14.73 9.01 1.67
N ASN A 24 15.04 9.64 2.80
CA ASN A 24 15.52 8.97 4.01
C ASN A 24 14.44 8.14 4.71
N THR A 25 13.16 8.44 4.47
CA THR A 25 12.03 7.76 5.14
C THR A 25 11.32 6.75 4.23
N GLN A 26 11.63 6.70 2.94
CA GLN A 26 11.00 5.79 1.97
C GLN A 26 11.12 4.32 2.38
N PHE A 27 12.29 3.89 2.86
CA PHE A 27 12.49 2.52 3.35
C PHE A 27 11.58 2.21 4.55
N THR A 28 11.56 3.08 5.56
CA THR A 28 10.77 2.88 6.78
C THR A 28 9.27 2.84 6.46
N VAL A 29 8.79 3.76 5.61
CA VAL A 29 7.38 3.80 5.20
C VAL A 29 7.00 2.53 4.43
N GLY A 30 7.82 2.13 3.44
CA GLY A 30 7.59 0.90 2.69
C GLY A 30 7.60 -0.35 3.58
N PHE A 31 8.58 -0.47 4.48
CA PHE A 31 8.68 -1.59 5.41
C PHE A 31 7.49 -1.69 6.36
N VAL A 32 7.06 -0.57 6.97
CA VAL A 32 5.91 -0.57 7.88
C VAL A 32 4.62 -0.92 7.15
N LEU A 33 4.39 -0.38 5.95
CA LEU A 33 3.23 -0.71 5.13
C LEU A 33 3.20 -2.18 4.73
N LEU A 34 4.34 -2.74 4.30
CA LEU A 34 4.44 -4.16 3.98
C LEU A 34 4.27 -5.04 5.21
N PHE A 35 4.88 -4.69 6.35
CA PHE A 35 4.75 -5.45 7.58
C PHE A 35 3.31 -5.46 8.09
N LEU A 36 2.62 -4.32 8.04
CA LEU A 36 1.19 -4.24 8.33
C LEU A 36 0.36 -5.10 7.37
N SER A 37 0.64 -5.03 6.07
CA SER A 37 -0.07 -5.86 5.08
C SER A 37 0.12 -7.36 5.34
N LEU A 38 1.31 -7.75 5.79
CA LEU A 38 1.65 -9.13 6.14
C LEU A 38 0.88 -9.55 7.40
N ILE A 39 0.81 -8.70 8.43
CA ILE A 39 0.02 -8.98 9.64
C ILE A 39 -1.47 -9.13 9.30
N LEU A 40 -2.05 -8.18 8.56
CA LEU A 40 -3.46 -8.22 8.20
C LEU A 40 -3.79 -9.42 7.31
N GLY A 41 -2.93 -9.71 6.32
CA GLY A 41 -3.05 -10.87 5.46
C GLY A 41 -2.86 -12.20 6.20
N ALA A 42 -1.93 -12.25 7.16
CA ALA A 42 -1.71 -13.42 8.00
C ALA A 42 -2.90 -13.67 8.93
N VAL A 43 -3.45 -12.62 9.57
CA VAL A 43 -4.65 -12.74 10.39
C VAL A 43 -5.82 -13.25 9.54
N PHE A 44 -6.03 -12.69 8.34
CA PHE A 44 -7.07 -13.14 7.41
C PHE A 44 -6.86 -14.59 6.94
N GLY A 45 -5.64 -14.95 6.53
CA GLY A 45 -5.31 -16.28 5.99
C GLY A 45 -5.25 -17.39 7.04
N LEU A 46 -4.73 -17.12 8.24
CA LEU A 46 -4.70 -18.11 9.33
C LEU A 46 -6.10 -18.31 9.92
N SER A 47 -6.89 -17.23 10.08
CA SER A 47 -8.25 -17.35 10.62
C SER A 47 -9.20 -18.11 9.68
N THR A 48 -8.98 -18.05 8.36
CA THR A 48 -9.70 -18.86 7.39
C THR A 48 -9.21 -20.31 7.33
N ARG A 49 -7.90 -20.58 7.47
CA ARG A 49 -7.33 -21.94 7.42
C ARG A 49 -7.65 -22.81 8.65
N LEU A 50 -7.64 -22.21 9.85
CA LEU A 50 -8.07 -22.87 11.10
C LEU A 50 -9.58 -23.15 11.12
N PHE A 51 -10.39 -22.31 10.48
CA PHE A 51 -11.83 -22.52 10.36
C PHE A 51 -12.16 -23.59 9.29
N SER A 52 -11.44 -23.60 8.18
CA SER A 52 -11.67 -24.52 7.05
C SER A 52 -11.35 -25.98 7.37
N THR A 53 -10.39 -26.26 8.25
CA THR A 53 -10.09 -27.64 8.73
C THR A 53 -11.09 -28.16 9.78
N ARG A 54 -11.99 -27.31 10.30
CA ARG A 54 -13.01 -27.67 11.30
C ARG A 54 -14.41 -27.92 10.71
N LEU A 55 -14.64 -27.59 9.44
CA LEU A 55 -15.99 -27.63 8.84
C LEU A 55 -15.99 -28.30 7.46
N ASN A 56 -15.79 -29.61 7.44
CA ASN A 56 -16.28 -30.48 6.36
C ASN A 56 -17.76 -30.88 6.60
N SER A 57 -18.60 -30.00 7.17
CA SER A 57 -19.98 -30.36 7.52
C SER A 57 -20.99 -29.22 7.75
N ARG A 58 -20.77 -27.98 7.28
CA ARG A 58 -21.87 -26.99 7.32
C ARG A 58 -21.72 -25.84 6.32
N SER A 59 -22.61 -25.88 5.34
CA SER A 59 -22.92 -24.90 4.29
C SER A 59 -23.45 -23.55 4.83
N ARG A 60 -22.68 -22.84 5.66
CA ARG A 60 -23.02 -21.50 6.17
C ARG A 60 -21.80 -20.61 6.41
N GLN A 61 -20.98 -20.40 5.37
CA GLN A 61 -19.88 -19.43 5.43
C GLN A 61 -19.90 -18.42 4.27
N THR A 62 -21.09 -18.02 3.82
CA THR A 62 -21.20 -16.95 2.81
C THR A 62 -21.44 -15.60 3.49
N ASP A 63 -22.18 -15.55 4.61
CA ASP A 63 -22.71 -14.28 5.13
C ASP A 63 -21.74 -13.45 5.98
N ARG A 64 -20.82 -14.08 6.74
CA ARG A 64 -19.78 -13.34 7.51
C ARG A 64 -18.49 -13.11 6.74
N SER A 65 -18.21 -13.95 5.75
CA SER A 65 -17.01 -13.84 4.94
C SER A 65 -17.10 -12.62 4.02
N PHE A 66 -18.26 -12.37 3.40
CA PHE A 66 -18.44 -11.23 2.47
C PHE A 66 -18.30 -9.85 3.12
N THR A 67 -18.45 -9.73 4.44
CA THR A 67 -18.22 -8.48 5.17
C THR A 67 -16.78 -8.38 5.68
N ASN A 68 -16.20 -9.47 6.18
CA ASN A 68 -14.82 -9.46 6.69
C ASN A 68 -13.75 -9.47 5.59
N LEU A 69 -14.05 -10.06 4.41
CA LEU A 69 -13.21 -10.06 3.22
C LEU A 69 -12.88 -8.65 2.74
N PRO A 70 -13.85 -7.76 2.45
CA PRO A 70 -13.55 -6.39 2.08
C PRO A 70 -12.99 -5.59 3.25
N LEU A 71 -13.46 -5.83 4.49
CA LEU A 71 -13.04 -5.06 5.66
C LEU A 71 -11.56 -5.27 6.01
N LEU A 72 -11.02 -6.48 5.85
CA LEU A 72 -9.60 -6.78 6.14
C LEU A 72 -8.76 -6.88 4.86
N GLY A 73 -9.34 -7.36 3.76
CA GLY A 73 -8.64 -7.58 2.49
C GLY A 73 -8.37 -6.30 1.71
N VAL A 74 -9.30 -5.33 1.69
CA VAL A 74 -9.10 -4.03 1.02
C VAL A 74 -7.99 -3.22 1.68
N PRO A 75 -7.98 -3.01 3.02
CA PRO A 75 -6.87 -2.29 3.64
C PRO A 75 -5.54 -3.04 3.52
N ALA A 76 -5.56 -4.38 3.55
CA ALA A 76 -4.34 -5.17 3.33
C ALA A 76 -3.77 -4.99 1.90
N SER A 77 -4.62 -4.97 0.87
CA SER A 77 -4.17 -4.80 -0.52
C SER A 77 -3.67 -3.39 -0.81
N ILE A 78 -4.32 -2.37 -0.25
CA ILE A 78 -3.85 -0.98 -0.33
C ILE A 78 -2.49 -0.84 0.36
N ALA A 79 -2.35 -1.35 1.59
CA ALA A 79 -1.08 -1.30 2.31
C ALA A 79 0.04 -2.05 1.57
N PHE A 80 -0.27 -3.20 0.97
CA PHE A 80 0.69 -3.97 0.17
C PHE A 80 1.11 -3.21 -1.11
N GLY A 81 0.15 -2.64 -1.84
CA GLY A 81 0.42 -1.90 -3.08
C GLY A 81 1.31 -0.68 -2.85
N PHE A 82 0.93 0.20 -1.91
CA PHE A 82 1.74 1.36 -1.56
C PHE A 82 3.08 0.95 -0.93
N GLY A 83 3.09 -0.07 -0.07
CA GLY A 83 4.31 -0.59 0.54
C GLY A 83 5.33 -1.10 -0.48
N ALA A 84 4.87 -1.81 -1.53
CA ALA A 84 5.74 -2.31 -2.59
C ALA A 84 6.39 -1.18 -3.40
N VAL A 85 5.62 -0.15 -3.77
CA VAL A 85 6.14 1.02 -4.50
C VAL A 85 7.22 1.73 -3.67
N TYR A 86 6.96 2.00 -2.39
CA TYR A 86 7.95 2.65 -1.53
C TYR A 86 9.20 1.79 -1.29
N MET A 87 9.08 0.46 -1.27
CA MET A 87 10.24 -0.45 -1.18
C MET A 87 11.09 -0.46 -2.46
N ILE A 88 10.44 -0.42 -3.64
CA ILE A 88 11.14 -0.30 -4.92
C ILE A 88 11.87 1.05 -5.01
N CYS A 89 11.22 2.13 -4.58
CA CYS A 89 11.85 3.46 -4.46
C CYS A 89 13.04 3.45 -3.48
N ALA A 90 12.95 2.69 -2.39
CA ALA A 90 14.01 2.59 -1.39
C ALA A 90 15.29 1.90 -1.90
N VAL A 91 15.18 0.95 -2.85
CA VAL A 91 16.34 0.30 -3.50
C VAL A 91 16.92 1.11 -4.67
N GLY A 92 16.39 2.32 -4.91
CA GLY A 92 16.90 3.26 -5.92
C GLY A 92 16.27 3.12 -7.30
N VAL A 93 15.20 2.33 -7.44
CA VAL A 93 14.40 2.27 -8.68
C VAL A 93 13.25 3.27 -8.54
N TYR A 94 13.30 4.35 -9.31
CA TYR A 94 12.25 5.37 -9.33
C TYR A 94 11.26 5.03 -10.43
N VAL A 95 9.98 4.92 -10.07
CA VAL A 95 8.84 4.79 -10.99
C VAL A 95 8.18 6.16 -11.15
#